data_AF-A0A816VDN6-F1
#
_entry.id   AF-A0A816VDN6-F1
#
_cell.length_a   1.000
_cell.length_b   1.000
_cell.length_c   1.000
_cell.angle_alpha   90.00
_cell.angle_beta   90.00
_cell.angle_gamma   90.00
#
_symmetry.space_group_name_H-M   'P 1'
#
loop_
_entity.id
_entity.type
_entity.pdbx_description
1 polymer ?
#
loop_
_entity_poly.entity_id
_entity_poly.type
_entity_poly.pdbx_seq_one_letter_code
_entity_poly.pdbx_strand_id
1 'polypeptide(L)'
;KIFEISDVTLLDETKDLGASNRRHLAALYCGATSGFELVHGLVDRIMEVMGVPFLPNGDKTGYHINRSEEPEFLPVGQASIIYKGKHIGNFGIVHPQVLNNFDITDPCSFVEIDIEAFL
;
A
#
# COMPACT_ATOMS: atom_id res chain seq x y z
N LYS A 1 -1.76 -12.97 9.81
CA LYS A 1 -2.43 -12.21 8.74
C LYS A 1 -3.48 -11.32 9.38
N ILE A 2 -3.38 -10.01 9.22
CA ILE A 2 -4.34 -9.03 9.76
C ILE A 2 -4.59 -7.96 8.69
N PHE A 3 -5.74 -7.31 8.77
CA PHE A 3 -6.06 -6.15 7.94
C PHE A 3 -7.00 -5.21 8.70
N GLU A 4 -7.03 -3.95 8.29
CA GLU A 4 -7.91 -2.92 8.82
C GLU A 4 -8.33 -1.95 7.71
N ILE A 5 -9.53 -1.38 7.82
CA ILE A 5 -10.03 -0.30 6.96
C ILE A 5 -10.55 0.80 7.87
N SER A 6 -9.81 1.91 7.95
CA SER A 6 -10.07 3.01 8.87
C SER A 6 -9.62 4.33 8.26
N ASP A 7 -9.98 5.44 8.91
CA ASP A 7 -9.58 6.77 8.45
C ASP A 7 -8.20 7.15 9.00
N VAL A 8 -7.36 7.75 8.16
CA VAL A 8 -6.11 8.42 8.55
C VAL A 8 -6.28 9.92 8.35
N THR A 9 -5.70 10.72 9.25
CA THR A 9 -5.72 12.17 9.15
C THR A 9 -4.43 12.68 8.52
N LEU A 10 -4.56 13.38 7.39
CA LEU A 10 -3.45 13.98 6.66
C LEU A 10 -3.54 15.51 6.74
N LEU A 11 -2.39 16.17 6.79
CA LEU A 11 -2.32 17.62 6.69
C LEU A 11 -2.79 18.07 5.30
N ASP A 12 -3.69 19.05 5.27
CA ASP A 12 -4.31 19.55 4.05
C ASP A 12 -4.66 21.03 4.21
N GLU A 13 -3.75 21.89 3.74
CA GLU A 13 -3.89 23.35 3.81
C GLU A 13 -5.05 23.89 2.95
N THR A 14 -5.65 23.06 2.08
CA THR A 14 -6.80 23.46 1.26
C THR A 14 -8.13 23.42 2.02
N LYS A 15 -8.15 22.79 3.21
CA LYS A 15 -9.32 22.68 4.08
C LYS A 15 -9.29 23.73 5.18
N ASP A 16 -10.46 24.22 5.57
CA ASP A 16 -10.61 25.23 6.64
C ASP A 16 -9.97 24.79 7.97
N LEU A 17 -9.92 23.49 8.23
CA LEU A 17 -9.34 22.90 9.44
C LEU A 17 -7.85 22.52 9.29
N GLY A 18 -7.26 22.69 8.11
CA GLY A 18 -5.87 22.34 7.83
C GLY A 18 -5.56 20.84 7.77
N ALA A 19 -6.59 19.98 7.80
CA ALA A 19 -6.47 18.54 7.74
C ALA A 19 -7.65 17.90 7.00
N SER A 20 -7.41 16.75 6.38
CA SER A 20 -8.44 15.89 5.78
C SER A 20 -8.29 14.45 6.25
N ASN A 21 -9.44 13.79 6.44
CA ASN A 21 -9.48 12.35 6.68
C ASN A 21 -9.53 11.65 5.34
N ARG A 22 -8.80 10.54 5.22
CA ARG A 22 -8.85 9.63 4.08
C ARG A 22 -9.01 8.21 4.54
N ARG A 23 -9.84 7.43 3.86
CA ARG A 23 -10.04 6.02 4.19
C ARG A 23 -8.98 5.15 3.58
N HIS A 24 -8.21 4.48 4.43
CA HIS A 24 -7.12 3.62 4.03
C HIS A 24 -7.43 2.16 4.37
N LEU A 25 -7.13 1.27 3.43
CA LEU A 25 -7.05 -0.17 3.66
C LEU A 25 -5.58 -0.51 3.92
N ALA A 26 -5.31 -1.13 5.06
CA ALA A 26 -3.99 -1.62 5.42
C ALA A 26 -4.04 -3.13 5.69
N ALA A 27 -3.02 -3.87 5.24
CA ALA A 27 -2.92 -5.30 5.52
C ALA A 27 -1.48 -5.74 5.77
N LEU A 28 -1.30 -6.65 6.72
CA LEU A 28 -0.01 -7.20 7.11
C LEU A 28 -0.02 -8.73 7.07
N TYR A 29 0.95 -9.27 6.34
CA TYR A 29 1.34 -10.66 6.44
C TYR A 29 2.62 -10.75 7.27
N CYS A 30 2.67 -11.69 8.22
CA CYS A 30 3.89 -12.00 8.95
C CYS A 30 3.98 -13.50 9.21
N GLY A 31 5.17 -14.08 9.05
CA GLY A 31 5.41 -15.51 9.22
C GLY A 31 6.85 -15.90 8.87
N ALA A 32 7.12 -17.19 8.70
CA ALA A 32 8.48 -17.70 8.48
C ALA A 32 9.18 -17.16 7.20
N THR A 33 8.40 -16.71 6.22
CA THR A 33 8.87 -16.00 5.02
C THR A 33 8.18 -14.65 4.93
N SER A 34 8.71 -13.69 4.15
CA SER A 34 8.10 -12.36 4.01
C SER A 34 6.69 -12.38 3.43
N GLY A 35 6.39 -13.35 2.56
CA GLY A 35 5.07 -13.48 1.93
C GLY A 35 4.73 -12.29 1.02
N PHE A 36 5.73 -11.68 0.39
CA PHE A 36 5.56 -10.54 -0.52
C PHE A 36 4.56 -10.85 -1.64
N GLU A 37 4.61 -12.07 -2.19
CA GLU A 37 3.71 -12.53 -3.24
C GLU A 37 2.25 -12.59 -2.78
N LEU A 38 2.02 -12.84 -1.48
CA LEU A 38 0.67 -12.86 -0.91
C LEU A 38 0.10 -11.44 -0.80
N VAL A 39 0.93 -10.47 -0.41
CA VAL A 39 0.53 -9.06 -0.34
C VAL A 39 0.31 -8.49 -1.73
N HIS A 40 1.20 -8.81 -2.68
CA HIS A 40 1.02 -8.44 -4.08
C HIS A 40 -0.28 -9.03 -4.66
N GLY A 41 -0.53 -10.32 -4.45
CA GLY A 41 -1.78 -10.95 -4.87
C GLY A 41 -3.02 -10.39 -4.20
N LEU A 42 -2.90 -9.87 -2.96
CA LEU A 42 -3.98 -9.12 -2.31
C LEU A 42 -4.26 -7.79 -3.03
N VAL A 43 -3.22 -7.05 -3.45
CA VAL A 43 -3.39 -5.83 -4.26
C VAL A 43 -4.12 -6.14 -5.55
N ASP A 44 -3.67 -7.16 -6.29
CA ASP A 44 -4.32 -7.57 -7.54
C ASP A 44 -5.78 -7.94 -7.32
N ARG A 45 -6.08 -8.67 -6.24
CA ARG A 45 -7.45 -9.04 -5.90
C ARG A 45 -8.32 -7.84 -5.54
N ILE A 46 -7.78 -6.85 -4.82
CA ILE A 46 -8.51 -5.60 -4.50
C ILE A 46 -8.84 -4.86 -5.80
N MET A 47 -7.86 -4.70 -6.70
CA MET A 47 -8.05 -4.01 -7.98
C MET A 47 -9.10 -4.72 -8.85
N GLU A 48 -9.05 -6.05 -8.92
CA GLU A 48 -10.03 -6.86 -9.62
C GLU A 48 -11.46 -6.64 -9.07
N VAL A 49 -11.63 -6.65 -7.75
CA VAL A 49 -12.93 -6.41 -7.10
C VAL A 49 -13.43 -4.98 -7.37
N MET A 50 -12.52 -4.01 -7.42
CA MET A 50 -12.85 -2.61 -7.77
C MET A 50 -13.07 -2.40 -9.28
N GLY A 51 -12.93 -3.45 -10.11
CA GLY A 51 -13.10 -3.36 -11.56
C GLY A 51 -12.00 -2.56 -12.26
N VAL A 52 -10.82 -2.47 -11.65
CA VAL A 52 -9.69 -1.70 -12.18
C VAL A 52 -8.71 -2.64 -12.90
N PRO A 53 -8.54 -2.53 -14.23
CA PRO A 53 -7.64 -3.39 -14.97
C PRO A 53 -6.17 -3.03 -14.74
N PHE A 54 -5.29 -4.03 -14.77
CA PHE A 54 -3.84 -3.84 -14.76
C PHE A 54 -3.35 -3.39 -16.13
N LEU A 55 -2.67 -2.24 -16.20
CA LEU A 55 -2.22 -1.60 -17.43
C LEU A 55 -0.73 -1.21 -17.33
N PRO A 56 0.20 -2.07 -17.77
CA PRO A 56 1.63 -1.82 -17.61
C PRO A 56 2.15 -0.60 -18.38
N ASN A 57 1.40 -0.10 -19.36
CA ASN A 57 1.79 1.05 -20.20
C ASN A 57 1.41 2.41 -19.60
N GLY A 58 0.90 2.45 -18.37
CA GLY A 58 0.56 3.71 -17.70
C GLY A 58 -0.65 4.44 -18.30
N ASP A 59 -1.52 3.73 -19.01
CA ASP A 59 -2.78 4.32 -19.49
C ASP A 59 -3.65 4.76 -18.30
N LYS A 60 -4.34 5.88 -18.45
CA LYS A 60 -5.09 6.55 -17.37
C LYS A 60 -6.41 5.84 -17.03
N THR A 61 -6.65 4.67 -17.60
CA THR A 61 -7.91 3.93 -17.45
C THR A 61 -7.84 2.82 -16.38
N GLY A 62 -6.64 2.50 -15.88
CA GLY A 62 -6.42 1.40 -14.93
C GLY A 62 -5.34 1.68 -13.89
N TYR A 63 -4.78 0.60 -13.33
CA TYR A 63 -3.67 0.67 -12.37
C TYR A 63 -2.39 0.07 -12.92
N HIS A 64 -1.26 0.53 -12.40
CA HIS A 64 0.05 -0.06 -12.63
C HIS A 64 0.90 0.05 -11.37
N ILE A 65 2.00 -0.68 -11.37
CA ILE A 65 2.91 -0.78 -10.24
C ILE A 65 4.26 -0.24 -10.67
N ASN A 66 4.79 0.70 -9.88
CA ASN A 66 6.13 1.28 -10.10
C ASN A 66 7.05 0.91 -8.95
N ARG A 67 8.36 0.92 -9.20
CA ARG A 67 9.34 0.79 -8.14
C ARG A 67 9.22 1.98 -7.18
N SER A 68 9.25 1.69 -5.88
CA SER A 68 9.30 2.70 -4.82
C SER A 68 10.64 2.67 -4.08
N GLU A 69 10.90 3.73 -3.32
CA GLU A 69 12.08 3.91 -2.45
C GLU A 69 11.67 4.42 -1.06
N GLU A 70 10.58 3.88 -0.51
CA GLU A 70 10.16 4.18 0.86
C GLU A 70 11.12 3.59 1.90
N PRO A 71 11.42 4.33 2.99
CA PRO A 71 12.36 3.94 4.02
C PRO A 71 11.87 2.80 4.92
N GLU A 72 10.56 2.61 5.06
CA GLU A 72 9.98 1.55 5.87
C GLU A 72 10.08 0.15 5.24
N PHE A 73 10.42 0.07 3.95
CA PHE A 73 10.53 -1.19 3.21
C PHE A 73 11.97 -1.53 2.80
N LEU A 74 12.19 -2.80 2.43
CA LEU A 74 13.43 -3.24 1.80
C LEU A 74 13.56 -2.68 0.36
N PRO A 75 14.74 -2.20 -0.08
CA PRO A 75 14.93 -1.61 -1.41
C PRO A 75 14.65 -2.50 -2.62
N VAL A 76 14.65 -3.83 -2.44
CA VAL A 76 14.45 -4.83 -3.51
C VAL A 76 13.04 -5.43 -3.47
N GLY A 77 12.25 -5.11 -2.45
CA GLY A 77 10.95 -5.73 -2.20
C GLY A 77 9.89 -4.70 -1.88
N GLN A 78 9.75 -3.67 -2.71
CA GLN A 78 8.75 -2.63 -2.52
C GLN A 78 8.25 -2.05 -3.84
N ALA A 79 7.01 -1.58 -3.84
CA ALA A 79 6.41 -0.95 -4.99
C ALA A 79 5.30 0.03 -4.62
N SER A 80 5.10 1.01 -5.49
CA SER A 80 4.02 1.99 -5.44
C SER A 80 2.88 1.59 -6.35
N ILE A 81 1.66 1.79 -5.86
CA ILE A 81 0.41 1.51 -6.56
C ILE A 81 -0.07 2.82 -7.18
N ILE A 82 -0.15 2.83 -8.52
CA ILE A 82 -0.58 4.00 -9.28
C ILE A 82 -1.91 3.69 -9.96
N TYR A 83 -2.93 4.51 -9.70
CA TYR A 83 -4.25 4.41 -10.32
C TYR A 83 -4.60 5.71 -11.04
N LYS A 84 -4.93 5.63 -12.34
CA LYS A 84 -5.21 6.80 -13.21
C LYS A 84 -4.14 7.89 -13.16
N GLY A 85 -2.88 7.49 -12.98
CA GLY A 85 -1.73 8.40 -12.87
C GLY A 85 -1.56 9.08 -11.50
N LYS A 86 -2.34 8.70 -10.49
CA LYS A 86 -2.16 9.14 -9.10
C LYS A 86 -1.60 8.00 -8.27
N HIS A 87 -0.66 8.33 -7.38
CA HIS A 87 -0.22 7.42 -6.32
C HIS A 87 -1.36 7.22 -5.33
N ILE A 88 -1.67 5.97 -5.02
CA ILE A 88 -2.75 5.62 -4.08
C ILE A 88 -2.27 4.75 -2.92
N GLY A 89 -0.98 4.39 -2.86
CA GLY A 89 -0.51 3.47 -1.84
C GLY A 89 0.80 2.81 -2.17
N ASN A 90 1.34 2.09 -1.19
CA ASN A 90 2.60 1.35 -1.29
C ASN A 90 2.43 -0.04 -0.70
N PHE A 91 3.23 -0.99 -1.19
CA PHE A 91 3.37 -2.29 -0.54
C PHE A 91 4.80 -2.79 -0.64
N GLY A 92 5.22 -3.57 0.35
CA GLY A 92 6.59 -4.03 0.44
C GLY A 92 6.88 -5.00 1.57
N ILE A 93 8.08 -5.55 1.55
CA ILE A 93 8.68 -6.26 2.68
C ILE A 93 9.19 -5.20 3.65
N VAL A 94 8.71 -5.24 4.89
CA VAL A 94 9.08 -4.28 5.94
C VAL A 94 10.57 -4.41 6.26
N HIS A 95 11.25 -3.28 6.40
CA HIS A 95 12.67 -3.24 6.71
C HIS A 95 12.94 -3.85 8.10
N PRO A 96 13.97 -4.72 8.27
CA PRO A 96 14.26 -5.38 9.55
C PRO A 96 14.44 -4.42 10.72
N GLN A 97 15.00 -3.23 10.48
CA GLN A 97 15.14 -2.20 11.50
C GLN A 97 13.77 -1.72 12.03
N VAL A 98 12.77 -1.60 11.16
CA VAL A 98 11.41 -1.25 11.59
C VAL A 98 10.84 -2.38 12.43
N LEU A 99 10.92 -3.63 11.95
CA LEU A 99 10.43 -4.80 12.69
C LEU A 99 11.05 -4.92 14.09
N ASN A 100 12.37 -4.72 14.19
CA ASN A 100 13.09 -4.74 15.46
C ASN A 100 12.62 -3.64 16.43
N ASN A 101 12.26 -2.45 15.93
CA ASN A 101 11.74 -1.38 16.77
C ASN A 101 10.35 -1.69 17.36
N PHE A 102 9.63 -2.65 16.78
CA PHE A 102 8.33 -3.13 17.24
C PHE A 102 8.41 -4.53 17.90
N ASP A 103 9.61 -5.01 18.22
CA ASP A 103 9.85 -6.35 18.80
C ASP A 103 9.29 -7.51 17.95
N ILE A 104 9.28 -7.34 16.62
CA ILE A 104 8.81 -8.35 15.67
C ILE A 104 10.02 -9.09 15.10
N THR A 105 10.08 -10.40 15.34
CA THR A 105 11.20 -11.25 14.89
C THR A 105 11.01 -11.83 13.50
N ASP A 106 9.76 -12.07 13.12
CA ASP A 106 9.42 -12.69 11.84
C ASP A 106 9.40 -11.64 10.72
N PRO A 107 9.83 -11.99 9.49
CA PRO A 107 9.68 -11.09 8.36
C PRO A 107 8.21 -10.83 8.06
N CYS A 108 7.88 -9.56 7.80
CA CYS A 108 6.53 -9.17 7.42
C CYS A 108 6.50 -8.42 6.07
N SER A 109 5.40 -8.57 5.35
CA SER A 109 5.04 -7.74 4.20
C SER A 109 3.76 -6.98 4.48
N PHE A 110 3.73 -5.72 4.07
CA PHE A 110 2.67 -4.77 4.36
C PHE A 110 2.19 -4.09 3.07
N VAL A 111 0.91 -3.75 3.03
CA VAL A 111 0.30 -2.91 2.00
C VAL A 111 -0.60 -1.87 2.66
N GLU A 112 -0.59 -0.68 2.10
CA GLU A 112 -1.55 0.39 2.40
C GLU A 112 -2.07 1.00 1.10
N ILE A 113 -3.39 1.22 1.02
CA ILE A 113 -4.08 1.79 -0.14
C ILE A 113 -5.11 2.80 0.34
N ASP A 114 -5.05 4.03 -0.18
CA ASP A 114 -6.13 5.02 -0.14
C ASP A 114 -7.28 4.53 -1.02
N ILE A 115 -8.35 4.03 -0.39
CA ILE A 115 -9.50 3.47 -1.10
C ILE A 115 -10.50 4.54 -1.53
N GLU A 116 -10.40 5.77 -1.01
CA GLU A 116 -11.22 6.87 -1.50
C GLU A 116 -10.81 7.28 -2.92
N ALA A 117 -9.61 6.93 -3.36
CA ALA A 117 -9.15 7.14 -4.73
C ALA A 117 -10.03 6.44 -5.79
N PHE A 118 -10.83 5.44 -5.40
CA PHE A 118 -11.74 4.73 -6.29
C PHE A 118 -13.14 5.35 -6.40
N LEU A 119 -13.48 6.32 -5.55
CA LEU A 119 -14.76 7.03 -5.52
C LEU A 119 -14.75 8.23 -6.48
#